data_AF-A0A1V3XAF6-F1
#
_entry.id   AF-A0A1V3XAF6-F1
#
_cell.length_a   1.000
_cell.length_b   1.000
_cell.length_c   1.000
_cell.angle_alpha   90.00
_cell.angle_beta   90.00
_cell.angle_gamma   90.00
#
_symmetry.space_group_name_H-M   'P 1'
#
loop_
_entity.id
_entity.type
_entity.pdbx_description
1 polymer ?
#
loop_
_entity_poly.entity_id
_entity_poly.type
_entity_poly.pdbx_seq_one_letter_code
_entity_poly.pdbx_strand_id
1 'polypeptide(L)'
;MPQHMMRRLFFTATTVDAATLHHFGSVHEVVPRAELDEAALRVARDIAAKDTRVIRAAKEALNFIDVQRVNSSYRMEQGFTFELNLAGVSDEHRDAFVRKS
;
A
#
# COMPACT_ATOMS: atom_id res chain seq x y z
N MET A 1 1.85 8.99 -1.18
CA MET A 1 1.96 9.33 -2.62
C MET A 1 1.00 10.45 -3.00
N PRO A 2 1.40 11.41 -3.87
CA PRO A 2 0.49 12.41 -4.43
C PRO A 2 -0.67 11.80 -5.22
N GLN A 3 -1.85 12.44 -5.13
CA GLN A 3 -3.11 11.96 -5.71
C GLN A 3 -3.06 11.79 -7.25
N HIS A 4 -2.34 12.65 -7.96
CA HIS A 4 -2.19 12.53 -9.42
C HIS A 4 -1.26 11.38 -9.82
N MET A 5 -0.21 11.14 -9.04
CA MET A 5 0.69 10.02 -9.29
C MET A 5 -0.01 8.68 -9.02
N MET A 6 -0.76 8.57 -7.92
CA MET A 6 -1.56 7.38 -7.63
C MET A 6 -2.52 7.05 -8.79
N ARG A 7 -3.28 8.04 -9.28
CA ARG A 7 -4.21 7.85 -10.40
C ARG A 7 -3.49 7.42 -11.68
N ARG A 8 -2.36 8.05 -12.01
CA ARG A 8 -1.54 7.62 -13.16
C ARG A 8 -1.17 6.14 -13.03
N LEU A 9 -0.56 5.74 -11.92
CA LEU A 9 -0.14 4.36 -11.70
C LEU A 9 -1.32 3.38 -11.78
N PHE A 10 -2.46 3.74 -11.21
CA PHE A 10 -3.67 2.92 -11.22
C PHE A 10 -4.22 2.72 -12.64
N PHE A 11 -4.20 3.75 -13.48
CA PHE A 11 -4.72 3.65 -14.86
C PHE A 11 -3.74 3.05 -15.85
N THR A 12 -2.43 3.25 -15.67
CA THR A 12 -1.43 2.79 -16.63
C THR A 12 -0.80 1.45 -16.27
N ALA A 13 -1.03 0.94 -15.06
CA ALA A 13 -0.41 -0.27 -14.52
C ALA A 13 1.13 -0.29 -14.68
N THR A 14 1.74 0.90 -14.72
CA THR A 14 3.20 1.02 -14.90
C THR A 14 3.92 0.74 -13.59
N THR A 15 5.10 0.16 -13.69
CA THR A 15 5.98 -0.04 -12.53
C THR A 15 6.54 1.30 -12.02
N VAL A 16 6.80 1.35 -10.72
CA VAL A 16 7.47 2.46 -10.03
C VAL A 16 8.55 1.87 -9.14
N ASP A 17 9.74 2.48 -9.12
CA ASP A 17 10.85 2.01 -8.31
C ASP A 17 10.77 2.49 -6.84
N ALA A 18 11.55 1.84 -5.98
CA ALA A 18 11.60 2.15 -4.55
C ALA A 18 12.13 3.57 -4.29
N ALA A 19 13.09 4.05 -5.09
CA ALA A 19 13.67 5.39 -4.96
C ALA A 19 12.62 6.49 -5.17
N THR A 20 11.76 6.33 -6.18
CA THR A 20 10.65 7.24 -6.45
C THR A 20 9.63 7.20 -5.31
N LEU A 21 9.26 6.01 -4.82
CA LEU A 21 8.32 5.90 -3.68
C LEU A 21 8.88 6.51 -2.39
N HIS A 22 10.20 6.42 -2.19
CA HIS A 22 10.90 7.06 -1.08
C HIS A 22 10.88 8.59 -1.21
N HIS A 23 11.12 9.14 -2.41
CA HIS A 23 11.01 10.58 -2.66
C HIS A 23 9.64 11.14 -2.26
N PHE A 24 8.57 10.37 -2.45
CA PHE A 24 7.21 10.75 -2.07
C PHE A 24 6.77 10.27 -0.67
N GLY A 25 7.70 9.76 0.13
CA GLY A 25 7.48 9.37 1.53
C GLY A 25 6.61 8.12 1.75
N SER A 26 6.39 7.29 0.71
CA SER A 26 5.64 6.03 0.85
C SER A 26 6.55 4.84 1.17
N VAL A 27 7.86 4.99 0.96
CA VAL A 27 8.90 4.11 1.47
C VAL A 27 9.73 4.90 2.49
N HIS A 28 10.03 4.30 3.64
CA HIS A 28 10.79 4.93 4.71
C HIS A 28 12.29 5.07 4.39
N GLU A 29 12.91 4.02 3.85
CA GLU A 29 14.34 3.95 3.54
C GLU A 29 14.57 2.99 2.36
N VAL A 30 15.54 3.28 1.50
CA VAL A 30 15.96 2.40 0.39
C VAL A 30 17.41 1.98 0.62
N VAL A 31 17.64 0.68 0.76
CA VAL A 31 18.94 0.09 1.07
C VAL A 31 19.30 -1.02 0.09
N PRO A 32 20.59 -1.40 -0.04
CA PRO A 32 20.98 -2.62 -0.73
C PRO A 32 20.24 -3.84 -0.18
N ARG A 33 19.93 -4.81 -1.05
CA ARG A 33 19.15 -6.00 -0.69
C ARG A 33 19.71 -6.74 0.54
N ALA A 34 21.03 -6.82 0.68
CA ALA A 34 21.70 -7.49 1.79
C ALA A 34 21.47 -6.81 3.15
N GLU A 35 21.08 -5.53 3.16
CA GLU A 35 20.89 -4.73 4.37
C GLU A 35 19.41 -4.59 4.77
N LEU A 36 18.48 -5.11 3.95
CA LEU A 36 17.04 -4.89 4.12
C LEU A 36 16.54 -5.33 5.51
N ASP A 37 16.93 -6.53 5.95
CA ASP A 37 16.45 -7.09 7.22
C ASP A 37 16.97 -6.27 8.40
N GLU A 38 18.25 -5.89 8.39
CA GLU A 38 18.80 -5.04 9.45
C GLU A 38 18.20 -3.64 9.45
N ALA A 39 17.94 -3.05 8.28
CA ALA A 39 17.26 -1.75 8.19
C ALA A 39 15.86 -1.80 8.79
N ALA A 40 15.08 -2.84 8.48
CA ALA A 40 13.76 -3.05 9.08
C ALA A 40 13.85 -3.26 10.60
N LEU A 41 14.81 -4.07 11.06
CA LEU A 41 14.98 -4.35 12.49
C LEU A 41 15.47 -3.14 13.29
N ARG A 42 16.26 -2.23 12.70
CA ARG A 42 16.60 -0.96 13.36
C ARG A 42 15.35 -0.17 13.72
N VAL A 43 14.43 0.02 12.77
CA VAL A 43 13.16 0.74 13.02
C VAL A 43 12.33 0.03 14.09
N ALA A 44 12.26 -1.30 14.03
CA ALA A 44 11.55 -2.09 15.04
C ALA A 44 12.15 -1.91 16.44
N ARG A 45 13.49 -1.90 16.56
CA ARG A 45 14.20 -1.67 17.83
C ARG A 45 13.93 -0.26 18.37
N ASP A 46 13.93 0.75 17.52
CA ASP A 46 13.64 2.14 17.92
C ASP A 46 12.23 2.31 18.50
N ILE A 47 11.24 1.63 17.90
CA ILE A 47 9.86 1.57 18.40
C ILE A 47 9.79 0.77 19.71
N ALA A 48 10.41 -0.40 19.75
CA ALA A 48 10.38 -1.31 20.90
C ALA A 48 11.08 -0.74 22.14
N ALA A 49 12.03 0.20 21.96
CA ALA A 49 12.69 0.90 23.06
C ALA A 49 11.77 1.91 23.80
N LYS A 50 10.54 2.15 23.32
CA LYS A 50 9.56 3.06 23.94
C LYS A 50 8.58 2.29 24.82
N ASP A 51 7.91 2.99 25.75
CA ASP A 51 6.82 2.39 26.53
C ASP A 51 5.70 1.90 25.59
N THR A 52 5.40 0.61 25.64
CA THR A 52 4.44 -0.03 24.72
C THR A 52 3.03 0.54 24.87
N ARG A 53 2.64 1.02 26.05
CA ARG A 53 1.33 1.66 26.27
C ARG A 53 1.28 3.01 25.53
N VAL A 54 2.38 3.77 25.56
CA VAL A 54 2.51 5.03 24.83
C VAL A 54 2.42 4.80 23.32
N ILE A 55 3.16 3.82 22.79
CA ILE A 55 3.13 3.50 21.35
C ILE A 55 1.73 3.07 20.91
N ARG A 56 1.05 2.24 21.70
CA ARG A 56 -0.34 1.82 21.41
C ARG A 56 -1.29 3.01 21.41
N ALA A 57 -1.24 3.87 22.44
CA ALA A 57 -2.09 5.06 22.51
C ALA A 57 -1.81 6.04 21.35
N ALA A 58 -0.55 6.26 20.99
CA ALA A 58 -0.18 7.10 19.86
C ALA A 58 -0.70 6.53 18.53
N LYS A 59 -0.58 5.22 18.31
CA LYS A 59 -1.13 4.55 17.12
C LYS A 59 -2.64 4.69 17.04
N GLU A 60 -3.36 4.47 18.14
CA GLU A 60 -4.81 4.66 18.19
C GLU A 60 -5.22 6.11 17.92
N ALA A 61 -4.52 7.09 18.51
CA ALA A 61 -4.78 8.50 18.27
C ALA A 61 -4.60 8.86 16.78
N LEU A 62 -3.52 8.39 16.14
CA LEU A 62 -3.26 8.64 14.72
C LEU A 62 -4.31 7.97 13.82
N ASN A 63 -4.70 6.73 14.11
CA ASN A 63 -5.76 6.05 13.38
C ASN A 63 -7.11 6.78 13.50
N PHE A 64 -7.40 7.37 14.66
CA PHE A 64 -8.65 8.08 14.92
C PHE A 64 -8.75 9.40 14.15
N ILE A 65 -7.63 10.13 14.00
CA ILE A 65 -7.59 11.41 13.27
C ILE A 65 -7.23 11.25 11.79
N ASP A 66 -7.10 10.02 11.29
CA ASP A 66 -6.82 9.77 9.88
C ASP A 66 -7.97 10.33 9.02
N VAL A 67 -7.60 11.11 8.00
CA VAL A 67 -8.55 11.72 7.07
C VAL A 67 -9.23 10.67 6.18
N GLN A 68 -8.64 9.48 6.03
CA GLN A 68 -9.19 8.39 5.24
C GLN A 68 -10.01 7.43 6.11
N ARG A 69 -11.29 7.28 5.77
CA ARG A 69 -12.15 6.25 6.39
C ARG A 69 -11.88 4.88 5.79
N VAL A 70 -10.74 4.28 6.14
CA VAL A 70 -10.17 3.07 5.52
C VAL A 70 -11.22 1.96 5.30
N ASN A 71 -11.97 1.58 6.34
CA ASN A 71 -12.94 0.47 6.23
C ASN A 71 -14.06 0.75 5.22
N SER A 72 -14.63 1.95 5.22
CA SER A 72 -15.70 2.30 4.27
C SER A 72 -15.15 2.54 2.86
N SER A 73 -13.99 3.16 2.74
CA SER A 73 -13.33 3.41 1.44
C SER A 73 -12.94 2.10 0.78
N TYR A 74 -12.35 1.17 1.53
CA TYR A 74 -11.98 -0.16 1.03
C TYR A 74 -13.21 -0.98 0.64
N ARG A 75 -14.29 -0.93 1.43
CA ARG A 75 -15.56 -1.60 1.07
C ARG A 75 -16.13 -1.05 -0.24
N MET A 76 -16.06 0.25 -0.47
CA MET A 76 -16.50 0.88 -1.72
C MET A 76 -15.63 0.43 -2.91
N GLU A 77 -14.31 0.47 -2.76
CA GLU A 77 -13.36 0.03 -3.80
C GLU A 77 -13.58 -1.44 -4.20
N GLN A 78 -13.77 -2.32 -3.21
CA GLN A 78 -14.09 -3.73 -3.43
C GLN A 78 -15.42 -3.94 -4.14
N GLY A 79 -16.40 -3.04 -3.93
CA GLY A 79 -17.67 -3.04 -4.65
C GLY A 79 -17.49 -2.98 -6.17
N PHE A 80 -16.64 -2.08 -6.66
CA PHE A 80 -16.35 -1.99 -8.10
C PHE A 80 -15.67 -3.24 -8.63
N THR A 81 -14.76 -3.83 -7.85
CA THR A 81 -14.11 -5.09 -8.24
C THR A 81 -15.15 -6.21 -8.34
N PHE A 82 -16.09 -6.29 -7.38
CA PHE A 82 -17.18 -7.26 -7.40
C PHE A 82 -18.12 -7.05 -8.60
N GLU A 83 -18.50 -5.81 -8.91
CA GLU A 83 -19.32 -5.48 -10.07
C GLU A 83 -18.66 -5.90 -11.39
N LEU A 84 -17.35 -5.67 -11.55
CA LEU A 84 -16.60 -6.12 -12.73
C LEU A 84 -16.56 -7.65 -12.88
N ASN A 85 -16.49 -8.38 -11.76
CA ASN A 85 -16.58 -9.84 -11.79
C ASN A 85 -18.00 -10.28 -12.22
N LEU A 86 -19.06 -9.69 -11.64
CA LEU A 86 -20.44 -10.02 -12.02
C LEU A 86 -20.76 -9.68 -13.49
N ALA A 87 -20.12 -8.63 -14.02
CA ALA A 87 -20.24 -8.24 -15.42
C ALA A 87 -19.45 -9.15 -16.39
N GLY A 88 -18.73 -10.16 -15.91
CA GLY A 88 -17.96 -11.12 -16.73
C GLY A 88 -16.61 -10.59 -17.23
N VAL A 89 -16.31 -9.30 -17.05
CA VAL A 89 -15.08 -8.65 -17.54
C VAL A 89 -13.83 -9.33 -16.98
N SER A 90 -13.87 -9.74 -15.71
CA SER A 90 -12.73 -10.41 -15.08
C SER A 90 -12.39 -11.76 -15.70
N ASP A 91 -13.39 -12.56 -16.09
CA ASP A 91 -13.19 -13.89 -16.67
C ASP A 91 -12.64 -13.79 -18.10
N GLU A 92 -13.20 -12.87 -18.91
CA GLU A 92 -12.72 -12.61 -20.27
C GLU A 92 -11.21 -12.29 -20.32
N HIS A 93 -10.75 -11.41 -19.42
CA HIS A 93 -9.34 -11.00 -19.36
C HIS A 93 -8.43 -12.09 -18.78
N ARG A 94 -8.87 -12.87 -17.78
CA ARG A 94 -8.11 -14.00 -17.24
C ARG A 94 -7.86 -15.05 -18.30
N ASP A 95 -8.90 -15.44 -19.02
CA ASP A 95 -8.80 -16.42 -20.10
C ASP A 95 -7.87 -15.95 -21.22
N ALA A 96 -7.94 -14.65 -21.58
CA ALA A 96 -7.05 -14.07 -22.58
C ALA A 96 -5.58 -14.04 -22.14
N PHE A 97 -5.31 -13.87 -20.84
CA PHE A 97 -3.95 -13.93 -20.29
C PHE A 97 -3.38 -15.35 -20.33
N VAL A 98 -4.15 -16.35 -19.91
CA VAL A 98 -3.74 -17.77 -19.94
C VAL A 98 -3.46 -18.22 -21.36
N ARG A 99 -4.29 -17.83 -22.35
CA ARG A 99 -4.06 -18.17 -23.76
C ARG A 99 -2.81 -17.54 -24.38
N LYS A 100 -2.27 -16.48 -23.78
CA LYS A 100 -1.06 -15.78 -24.26
C LYS A 100 0.22 -16.25 -23.56
N SER A 101 0.11 -17.09 -22.53
CA SER A 101 1.22 -17.68 -21.78
C SER A 101 1.53 -19.08 -22.31
#